data_AF-A0A183DTP3-F1
#
_entry.id   AF-A0A183DTP3-F1
#
_cell.length_a   1.000
_cell.length_b   1.000
_cell.length_c   1.000
_cell.angle_alpha   90.00
_cell.angle_beta   90.00
_cell.angle_gamma   90.00
#
_symmetry.space_group_name_H-M   'P 1'
#
loop_
_entity.id
_entity.type
_entity.pdbx_description
1 polymer ?
#
loop_
_entity_poly.entity_id
_entity_poly.type
_entity_poly.pdbx_seq_one_letter_code
_entity_poly.pdbx_strand_id
1 'polypeptide(L)'
;MKEGTSLIERRRDGALVLPLTMNIVDVFREHLESRHARKEVKASAMIMGNQCVRLTSKGTCSFQFALKQRIDLKEEPFGDKEKMMVD
;
A
#
# COMPACT_ATOMS: atom_id res chain seq x y z
N MET A 1 30.87 -18.44 24.49
CA MET A 1 30.82 -17.18 23.70
C MET A 1 30.98 -17.57 22.23
N LYS A 2 30.01 -17.27 21.36
CA LYS A 2 30.21 -17.43 19.92
C LYS A 2 30.84 -16.14 19.39
N GLU A 3 32.05 -16.21 18.85
CA GLU A 3 32.63 -15.10 18.11
C GLU A 3 31.78 -14.86 16.86
N GLY A 4 31.13 -13.69 16.80
CA GLY A 4 30.39 -13.25 15.62
C GLY A 4 31.33 -12.49 14.71
N THR A 5 31.65 -13.05 13.55
CA THR A 5 32.41 -12.37 12.50
C THR A 5 31.49 -11.38 11.78
N SER A 6 31.73 -10.07 11.93
CA SER A 6 30.99 -9.04 11.17
C SER A 6 31.74 -8.73 9.88
N LEU A 7 31.13 -9.02 8.73
CA LEU A 7 31.65 -8.70 7.41
C LEU A 7 31.30 -7.25 7.05
N ILE A 8 32.30 -6.43 6.76
CA ILE A 8 32.11 -5.06 6.27
C ILE A 8 32.17 -5.09 4.75
N GLU A 9 31.08 -4.70 4.08
CA GLU A 9 31.02 -4.63 2.62
C GLU A 9 30.98 -3.17 2.16
N ARG A 10 31.57 -2.88 0.99
CA ARG A 10 31.39 -1.58 0.35
C ARG A 10 30.27 -1.66 -0.69
N ARG A 11 29.38 -0.68 -0.67
CA ARG A 11 28.46 -0.44 -1.79
C ARG A 11 29.24 0.00 -3.03
N ARG A 12 28.60 -0.13 -4.20
CA ARG A 12 29.18 0.33 -5.48
C ARG A 12 29.49 1.84 -5.52
N ASP A 13 28.84 2.62 -4.67
CA ASP A 13 29.08 4.06 -4.49
C ASP A 13 30.27 4.37 -3.54
N GLY A 14 30.95 3.34 -3.04
CA GLY A 14 32.09 3.47 -2.13
C GLY A 14 31.74 3.58 -0.64
N ALA A 15 30.44 3.65 -0.29
CA ALA A 15 30.01 3.72 1.10
C ALA A 15 30.26 2.38 1.84
N LEU A 16 30.87 2.46 3.02
CA LEU A 16 31.05 1.32 3.92
C LEU A 16 29.70 0.95 4.55
N VAL A 17 29.32 -0.32 4.41
CA VAL A 17 28.14 -0.90 5.04
C VAL A 17 28.60 -1.95 6.03
N LEU A 18 28.37 -1.67 7.31
CA LEU A 18 28.45 -2.66 8.37
C LEU A 18 27.02 -3.21 8.59
N PRO A 19 26.77 -4.50 8.35
CA PRO A 19 25.49 -5.11 8.65
C PRO A 19 25.34 -5.23 10.17
N LEU A 20 24.66 -4.25 10.76
CA LEU A 20 24.25 -4.29 12.16
C LEU A 20 22.90 -5.02 12.24
N THR A 21 22.86 -6.12 12.99
CA THR A 21 21.60 -6.79 13.33
C THR A 21 21.08 -6.19 14.62
N MET A 22 19.92 -5.53 14.56
CA MET A 22 19.29 -4.93 15.74
C MET A 22 17.81 -5.30 15.77
N ASN A 23 17.29 -5.50 16.97
CA ASN A 23 15.87 -5.79 17.15
C ASN A 23 15.06 -4.51 16.89
N ILE A 24 14.12 -4.61 15.95
CA ILE A 24 13.28 -3.50 15.53
C ILE A 24 12.42 -2.95 16.68
N VAL A 25 12.04 -3.79 17.65
CA VAL A 25 11.27 -3.35 18.82
C VAL A 25 12.09 -2.40 19.67
N ASP A 26 13.38 -2.66 19.84
CA ASP A 26 14.26 -1.83 20.66
C ASP A 26 14.53 -0.47 20.00
N VAL A 27 14.71 -0.46 18.67
CA VAL A 27 14.80 0.76 17.86
C VAL A 27 13.56 1.64 18.05
N PHE A 28 12.37 1.06 17.89
CA PHE A 28 11.12 1.81 18.02
C PHE A 28 10.84 2.23 19.46
N ARG A 29 11.21 1.41 20.46
CA ARG A 29 11.06 1.75 21.88
C ARG A 29 11.86 2.99 22.22
N GLU A 30 13.14 2.98 21.90
CA GLU A 30 14.04 4.12 22.12
C GLU A 30 13.53 5.37 21.40
N HIS A 31 13.12 5.23 20.13
CA HIS A 31 12.62 6.37 19.38
C HIS A 31 11.32 6.94 19.96
N LEU A 32 10.33 6.11 20.27
CA LEU A 32 9.02 6.53 20.78
C LEU A 32 9.09 7.12 22.19
N GLU A 33 10.02 6.67 23.02
CA GLU A 33 10.31 7.23 24.34
C GLU A 33 11.14 8.52 24.28
N SER A 34 11.85 8.76 23.16
CA SER A 34 12.66 9.96 23.00
C SER A 34 11.83 11.25 22.99
N ARG A 35 12.47 12.34 23.44
CA ARG A 35 11.94 13.72 23.32
C ARG A 35 11.77 14.20 21.88
N HIS A 36 12.38 13.51 20.92
CA HIS A 36 12.38 13.90 19.51
C HIS A 36 11.23 13.26 18.73
N ALA A 37 10.53 12.27 19.31
CA ALA A 37 9.39 11.64 18.65
C ALA A 37 8.21 12.60 18.55
N ARG A 38 7.87 12.94 17.30
CA ARG A 38 6.71 13.77 16.97
C ARG A 38 5.42 13.07 17.38
N LYS A 39 4.40 13.84 17.77
CA LYS A 39 3.09 13.31 18.18
C LYS A 39 2.45 12.41 17.10
N GLU A 40 2.60 12.80 15.83
CA GLU A 40 2.13 12.02 14.68
C GLU A 40 2.75 10.62 14.61
N VAL A 41 4.05 10.51 14.89
CA VAL A 41 4.77 9.23 14.91
C VAL A 41 4.26 8.35 16.04
N LYS A 42 4.03 8.91 17.23
CA LYS A 42 3.46 8.18 18.38
C LYS A 42 2.02 7.72 18.15
N ALA A 43 1.25 8.45 17.32
CA ALA A 43 -0.09 8.05 16.93
C ALA A 43 -0.10 6.95 15.86
N SER A 44 0.93 6.92 15.01
CA SER A 44 1.06 5.97 13.90
C SER A 44 1.88 4.72 14.23
N ALA A 45 2.58 4.65 15.35
CA ALA A 45 3.39 3.49 15.73
C ALA A 45 3.18 3.11 17.20
N MET A 46 2.95 1.83 17.46
CA MET A 46 2.72 1.29 18.79
C MET A 46 3.51 0.00 18.99
N ILE A 47 4.09 -0.19 20.17
CA ILE A 47 4.75 -1.43 20.56
C ILE A 47 3.71 -2.40 21.11
N MET A 48 3.61 -3.58 20.51
CA MET A 48 2.74 -4.67 20.95
C MET A 48 3.58 -5.75 21.64
N GLY A 49 3.64 -5.68 22.97
CA GLY A 49 4.49 -6.58 23.76
C GLY A 49 5.98 -6.37 23.49
N ASN A 50 6.77 -7.43 23.49
CA ASN A 50 8.23 -7.35 23.30
C ASN A 50 8.73 -7.81 21.93
N GLN A 51 7.84 -8.15 21.00
CA GLN A 51 8.22 -8.79 19.74
C GLN A 51 7.70 -8.08 18.48
N CYS A 52 6.77 -7.14 18.63
CA CYS A 52 6.07 -6.57 17.49
C CYS A 52 5.91 -5.06 17.61
N VAL A 53 6.09 -4.37 16.47
CA VAL A 53 5.74 -2.96 16.29
C VAL A 53 4.57 -2.91 15.31
N ARG A 54 3.47 -2.31 15.73
CA ARG A 54 2.30 -2.06 14.89
C ARG A 54 2.39 -0.66 14.30
N LEU A 55 2.40 -0.59 12.97
CA LEU A 55 2.31 0.67 12.24
C LEU A 55 0.88 0.88 11.72
N THR A 56 0.35 2.08 11.91
CA THR A 56 -0.97 2.51 11.46
C THR A 56 -0.81 3.68 10.50
N SER A 57 -0.99 3.40 9.21
CA SER A 57 -1.08 4.42 8.17
C SER A 57 -2.55 4.69 7.84
N LYS A 58 -2.93 5.97 7.73
CA LYS A 58 -4.21 6.38 7.16
C LYS A 58 -3.96 6.89 5.73
N GLY A 59 -4.71 6.37 4.77
CA GLY A 59 -4.69 6.81 3.38
C GLY A 59 -6.10 7.04 2.85
N THR A 60 -6.22 7.82 1.79
CA THR A 60 -7.50 8.02 1.08
C THR A 60 -7.49 7.14 -0.15
N CYS A 61 -8.52 6.33 -0.34
CA CYS A 61 -8.70 5.53 -1.55
C CYS A 61 -9.95 5.99 -2.28
N SER A 62 -9.81 6.30 -3.57
CA SER A 62 -10.90 6.71 -4.44
C SER A 62 -11.24 5.57 -5.38
N PHE A 63 -12.48 5.13 -5.35
CA PHE A 63 -13.01 4.11 -6.25
C PHE A 63 -14.08 4.72 -7.16
N GLN A 64 -14.11 4.31 -8.42
CA GLN A 64 -15.20 4.63 -9.34
C GLN A 64 -15.99 3.35 -9.59
N PHE A 65 -17.26 3.34 -9.21
CA PHE A 65 -18.19 2.26 -9.51
C PHE A 65 -19.21 2.75 -10.54
N ALA A 66 -19.39 2.01 -11.63
CA ALA A 66 -20.51 2.23 -12.54
C ALA A 66 -21.78 1.64 -11.90
N LEU A 67 -22.58 2.49 -11.24
CA LEU A 67 -23.75 2.08 -10.46
C LEU A 67 -25.02 1.83 -11.28
N LYS A 68 -25.06 2.26 -12.55
CA LYS A 68 -26.26 2.21 -13.38
C LYS A 68 -25.91 1.77 -14.80
N GLN A 69 -26.30 0.55 -15.15
CA GLN A 69 -26.34 0.08 -16.53
C GLN A 69 -27.73 0.40 -17.09
N ARG A 70 -27.78 1.12 -18.21
CA ARG A 70 -29.01 1.40 -18.94
C ARG A 70 -28.94 0.67 -20.26
N ILE A 71 -29.98 -0.13 -20.55
CA ILE A 71 -30.17 -0.75 -21.85
C ILE A 71 -31.19 0.12 -22.58
N ASP A 72 -30.75 0.77 -23.66
CA ASP A 72 -31.65 1.48 -24.56
C ASP A 72 -31.97 0.55 -25.73
N LEU A 73 -33.26 0.21 -25.87
CA LEU A 73 -33.77 -0.54 -27.00
C LEU A 73 -34.15 0.45 -28.10
N LYS A 74 -33.71 0.17 -29.32
CA LYS A 74 -34.16 0.88 -30.53
C LYS A 74 -35.00 -0.08 -31.34
N GLU A 75 -36.22 0.34 -31.64
CA GLU A 75 -37.08 -0.36 -32.57
C GLU A 75 -36.75 0.13 -33.98
N GLU A 76 -36.53 -0.82 -34.89
CA GLU A 76 -36.43 -0.55 -36.32
C GLU A 76 -37.71 -1.07 -36.98
N PRO A 77 -38.29 -0.34 -37.95
CA PRO A 77 -39.51 -0.77 -38.62
C PRO A 77 -39.30 -2.12 -39.30
N PHE A 78 -40.19 -3.05 -39.02
CA PHE A 78 -40.16 -4.36 -39.66
C PHE A 78 -40.84 -4.28 -41.03
N GLY A 79 -40.03 -4.39 -42.10
CA GLY A 79 -40.51 -4.61 -43.46
C GLY A 79 -40.52 -3.36 -44.34
N ASP A 80 -39.44 -3.21 -45.12
CA ASP A 80 -39.40 -2.33 -46.30
C ASP A 80 -38.68 -3.06 -47.46
N LYS A 81 -39.03 -4.34 -47.67
CA LYS A 81 -38.46 -5.16 -48.75
C LYS A 81 -39.46 -6.00 -49.54
N GLU A 82 -40.76 -5.69 -49.48
CA GLU A 82 -41.68 -6.25 -50.49
C GLU A 82 -42.71 -5.19 -50.91
N LYS A 83 -42.47 -4.63 -52.10
CA LYS A 83 -43.43 -3.81 -52.84
C LYS A 83 -44.70 -4.63 -53.05
N MET A 84 -45.80 -4.27 -52.40
CA MET A 84 -47.12 -4.69 -52.89
C MET A 84 -47.48 -3.80 -54.08
N MET A 85 -47.34 -4.35 -55.29
CA MET A 85 -48.01 -3.82 -56.48
C MET A 85 -49.52 -4.07 -56.30
N VAL A 86 -50.32 -3.01 -56.45
CA VAL A 86 -51.77 -3.12 -56.60
C VAL A 86 -52.09 -2.50 -57.96
N ASP A 87 -52.65 -3.32 -58.85
CA ASP A 87 -53.15 -2.95 -60.18
C ASP A 87 -54.29 -1.92 -60.12
#